data_AF-A0A5M3WAK0-F1
#
_entry.id   AF-A0A5M3WAK0-F1
#
_cell.length_a   1.000
_cell.length_b   1.000
_cell.length_c   1.000
_cell.angle_alpha   90.00
_cell.angle_beta   90.00
_cell.angle_gamma   90.00
#
_symmetry.space_group_name_H-M   'P 1'
#
loop_
_entity.id
_entity.type
_entity.pdbx_description
1 polymer ?
#
loop_
_entity_poly.entity_id
_entity_poly.type
_entity_poly.pdbx_seq_one_letter_code
_entity_poly.pdbx_strand_id
1 'polypeptide(L)'
;MARHYDMSLWLTAGMGGGAGGDWGQRIGSEYYVGALNSENIHILLHEIGHSFGLDDFYDWTPTGVGGFIMKAGSATQITEFDAWMLRDWWRHLKARYGY
;
A
#
# COMPACT_ATOMS: atom_id res chain seq x y z
N MET A 1 -18.57 -10.23 -17.85
CA MET A 1 -17.74 -9.10 -18.35
C MET A 1 -16.65 -8.86 -17.31
N ALA A 2 -15.38 -9.02 -17.65
CA ALA A 2 -14.31 -8.58 -16.77
C ALA A 2 -14.37 -7.04 -16.67
N ARG A 3 -14.55 -6.50 -15.47
CA ARG A 3 -14.44 -5.06 -15.23
C ARG A 3 -12.98 -4.78 -14.91
N HIS A 4 -12.38 -3.82 -15.61
CA HIS A 4 -11.02 -3.40 -15.34
C HIS A 4 -10.99 -2.59 -14.04
N TYR A 5 -9.93 -2.76 -13.26
CA TYR A 5 -9.62 -1.94 -12.10
C TYR A 5 -8.30 -1.22 -12.40
N ASP A 6 -8.39 0.08 -12.64
CA ASP A 6 -7.26 0.95 -12.97
C ASP A 6 -6.77 1.68 -11.73
N MET A 7 -5.44 1.76 -11.56
CA MET A 7 -4.80 2.61 -10.56
C MET A 7 -3.86 3.58 -11.26
N SER A 8 -3.91 4.85 -10.88
CA SER A 8 -3.02 5.89 -11.43
C SER A 8 -1.78 6.09 -10.56
N LEU A 9 -0.65 6.44 -11.18
CA LEU A 9 0.54 6.93 -10.48
C LEU A 9 0.75 8.40 -10.83
N TRP A 10 0.67 9.27 -9.82
CA TRP A 10 0.86 10.71 -9.96
C TRP A 10 2.10 11.17 -9.20
N LEU A 11 3.14 11.59 -9.93
CA LEU A 11 4.32 12.23 -9.36
C LEU A 11 4.11 13.74 -9.14
N THR A 12 4.37 14.23 -7.92
CA THR A 12 4.27 15.66 -7.57
C THR A 12 5.64 16.20 -7.18
N ALA A 13 6.14 17.20 -7.89
CA ALA A 13 7.42 17.84 -7.56
C ALA A 13 7.33 18.59 -6.22
N GLY A 14 8.36 18.45 -5.38
CA GLY A 14 8.45 19.11 -4.08
C GLY A 14 7.53 18.54 -2.98
N MET A 15 6.78 17.48 -3.25
CA MET A 15 5.97 16.79 -2.24
C MET A 15 6.86 15.85 -1.40
N GLY A 16 6.71 15.92 -0.07
CA GLY A 16 7.23 14.90 0.84
C GLY A 16 6.18 13.82 1.10
N GLY A 17 6.59 12.56 1.16
CA GLY A 17 5.71 11.43 1.46
C GLY A 17 4.90 10.94 0.25
N GLY A 18 3.76 10.32 0.55
CA GLY A 18 2.80 9.80 -0.41
C GLY A 18 1.36 9.97 0.07
N ALA A 19 0.41 9.74 -0.84
CA ALA A 19 -1.01 9.61 -0.54
C ALA A 19 -1.65 8.62 -1.52
N GLY A 20 -2.34 7.62 -0.99
CA GLY A 20 -2.95 6.54 -1.76
C GLY A 20 -4.45 6.43 -1.52
N GLY A 21 -5.13 5.80 -2.46
CA GLY A 21 -6.56 5.52 -2.36
C GLY A 21 -7.05 4.61 -3.48
N ASP A 22 -8.37 4.47 -3.60
CA ASP A 22 -9.05 3.68 -4.64
C ASP A 22 -8.77 4.18 -6.08
N TRP A 23 -8.24 5.39 -6.22
CA TRP A 23 -7.85 6.01 -7.48
C TRP A 23 -6.36 5.82 -7.85
N GLY A 24 -5.53 5.31 -6.94
CA GLY A 24 -4.10 5.08 -7.15
C GLY A 24 -3.20 5.75 -6.11
N GLN A 25 -1.98 6.13 -6.52
CA GLN A 25 -0.92 6.64 -5.65
C GLN A 25 -0.42 8.01 -6.14
N ARG A 26 -0.26 8.95 -5.20
CA ARG A 26 0.45 10.21 -5.41
C ARG A 26 1.73 10.22 -4.59
N ILE A 27 2.88 10.49 -5.22
CA ILE A 27 4.20 10.40 -4.57
C ILE A 27 5.07 11.60 -4.95
N GLY A 28 5.97 12.01 -4.05
CA GLY A 28 7.04 12.96 -4.34
C GLY A 28 7.91 12.53 -5.54
N SER A 29 8.06 13.41 -6.53
CA SER A 29 8.80 13.08 -7.77
C SER A 29 10.26 12.78 -7.50
N GLU A 30 10.90 13.58 -6.64
CA GLU A 30 12.31 13.49 -6.28
C GLU A 30 12.60 12.18 -5.56
N TYR A 31 11.71 11.77 -4.65
CA TYR A 31 11.79 10.49 -3.97
C TYR A 31 11.64 9.32 -4.96
N TYR A 32 10.58 9.31 -5.78
CA TYR A 32 10.28 8.21 -6.68
C TYR A 32 11.40 8.00 -7.71
N VAL A 33 11.85 9.09 -8.35
CA VAL A 33 12.94 9.04 -9.35
C VAL A 33 14.26 8.61 -8.70
N GLY A 34 14.56 9.10 -7.50
CA GLY A 34 15.74 8.68 -6.74
C GLY A 34 15.72 7.20 -6.33
N ALA A 35 14.54 6.60 -6.25
CA ALA A 35 14.33 5.20 -5.85
C ALA A 35 14.14 4.24 -7.03
N LEU A 36 14.26 4.66 -8.30
CA LEU A 36 13.97 3.83 -9.49
C LEU A 36 14.78 2.52 -9.57
N ASN A 37 15.98 2.50 -8.99
CA ASN A 37 16.82 1.29 -8.95
C ASN A 37 16.59 0.43 -7.70
N SER A 38 15.65 0.82 -6.84
CA SER A 38 15.27 0.03 -5.68
C SER A 38 14.30 -1.07 -6.10
N GLU A 39 14.54 -2.29 -5.63
CA GLU A 39 13.57 -3.38 -5.74
C GLU A 39 12.27 -3.04 -4.97
N ASN A 40 12.41 -2.29 -3.86
CA ASN A 40 11.30 -1.91 -3.00
C ASN A 40 11.26 -0.39 -2.88
N ILE A 41 10.36 0.25 -3.65
CA ILE A 41 10.07 1.68 -3.50
C ILE A 41 9.10 1.84 -2.31
N HIS A 42 9.64 1.92 -1.10
CA HIS A 42 8.89 1.88 0.18
C HIS A 42 7.57 2.66 0.15
N ILE A 43 7.61 3.97 -0.18
CA ILE A 43 6.39 4.81 -0.10
C ILE A 43 5.37 4.32 -1.13
N LEU A 44 5.80 3.96 -2.34
CA LEU A 44 4.89 3.40 -3.34
C LEU A 44 4.22 2.12 -2.85
N LEU A 45 4.98 1.20 -2.24
CA LEU A 45 4.43 -0.05 -1.72
C LEU A 45 3.36 0.22 -0.65
N HIS A 46 3.61 1.18 0.24
CA HIS A 46 2.64 1.63 1.24
C HIS A 46 1.38 2.19 0.58
N GLU A 47 1.51 3.15 -0.36
CA GLU A 47 0.36 3.78 -1.01
C GLU A 47 -0.47 2.80 -1.86
N ILE A 48 0.16 1.76 -2.43
CA ILE A 48 -0.57 0.67 -3.13
C ILE A 48 -1.47 -0.09 -2.16
N GLY A 49 -1.08 -0.25 -0.89
CA GLY A 49 -1.92 -0.87 0.12
C GLY A 49 -3.25 -0.13 0.31
N HIS A 50 -3.24 1.21 0.31
CA HIS A 50 -4.47 2.01 0.34
C HIS A 50 -5.35 1.81 -0.89
N SER A 51 -4.78 1.49 -2.06
CA SER A 51 -5.58 1.12 -3.24
C SER A 51 -6.28 -0.23 -3.12
N PHE A 52 -5.89 -1.06 -2.15
CA PHE A 52 -6.65 -2.21 -1.70
C PHE A 52 -7.49 -1.91 -0.45
N GLY A 53 -7.72 -0.64 -0.11
CA GLY A 53 -8.55 -0.26 1.04
C GLY A 53 -7.99 -0.71 2.39
N LEU A 54 -6.66 -0.87 2.50
CA LEU A 54 -5.99 -1.09 3.77
C LEU A 54 -5.70 0.26 4.42
N ASP A 55 -6.06 0.41 5.70
CA ASP A 55 -5.82 1.63 6.46
C ASP A 55 -4.38 1.69 7.00
N ASP A 56 -3.97 2.90 7.36
CA ASP A 56 -2.79 3.14 8.18
C ASP A 56 -2.94 2.58 9.60
N PHE A 57 -1.83 2.13 10.17
CA PHE A 57 -1.77 1.61 11.54
C PHE A 57 -1.04 2.59 12.49
N TYR A 58 -1.62 3.78 12.71
CA TYR A 58 -1.09 4.78 13.65
C TYR A 58 -1.53 4.55 15.09
N ASP A 59 -2.82 4.29 15.30
CA ASP A 59 -3.43 4.26 16.65
C ASP A 59 -3.34 2.88 17.32
N TRP A 60 -3.23 1.84 16.51
CA TRP A 60 -3.18 0.47 16.98
C TRP A 60 -2.30 -0.37 16.05
N THR A 61 -1.59 -1.35 16.63
CA THR A 61 -0.85 -2.35 15.87
C THR A 61 -1.13 -3.73 16.49
N PRO A 62 -1.35 -4.78 15.67
CA PRO A 62 -1.43 -6.14 16.19
C PRO A 62 -0.13 -6.54 16.92
N THR A 63 -0.26 -7.36 17.97
CA THR A 63 0.90 -7.88 18.70
C THR A 63 1.39 -9.18 18.06
N GLY A 64 2.68 -9.49 18.24
CA GLY A 64 3.27 -10.73 17.75
C GLY A 64 3.49 -10.79 16.23
N VAL A 65 3.23 -9.69 15.52
CA VAL A 65 3.56 -9.54 14.10
C VAL A 65 4.85 -8.73 13.98
N GLY A 66 5.66 -9.02 12.96
CA GLY A 66 6.86 -8.24 12.66
C GLY A 66 6.54 -6.83 12.14
N GLY A 67 7.43 -6.27 11.33
CA GLY A 67 7.13 -5.07 10.53
C GLY A 67 6.22 -5.39 9.34
N PHE A 68 5.47 -4.39 8.88
CA PHE A 68 4.61 -4.50 7.70
C PHE A 68 4.36 -3.12 7.11
N ILE A 69 4.11 -3.03 5.80
CA ILE A 69 4.19 -1.74 5.09
C ILE A 69 3.11 -0.76 5.53
N MET A 70 1.92 -1.25 5.90
CA MET A 70 0.80 -0.39 6.36
C MET A 70 1.02 0.21 7.76
N LYS A 71 2.07 -0.22 8.46
CA LYS A 71 2.60 0.51 9.61
C LYS A 71 3.84 1.27 9.15
N ALA A 72 3.63 2.52 8.77
CA ALA A 72 4.65 3.39 8.17
C ALA A 72 5.98 3.33 8.95
N GLY A 73 7.08 3.09 8.23
CA GLY A 73 8.43 3.00 8.78
C GLY A 73 8.78 1.69 9.50
N SER A 74 7.83 0.77 9.73
CA SER A 74 8.12 -0.50 10.41
C SER A 74 8.72 -1.58 9.50
N ALA A 75 8.51 -1.48 8.19
CA ALA A 75 9.12 -2.31 7.16
C ALA A 75 9.34 -1.50 5.88
N THR A 76 10.38 -1.83 5.11
CA THR A 76 10.71 -1.15 3.84
C THR A 76 10.41 -1.95 2.59
N GLN A 77 9.82 -3.13 2.76
CA GLN A 77 9.48 -4.10 1.73
C GLN A 77 8.24 -4.88 2.16
N ILE A 78 7.56 -5.51 1.20
CA ILE A 78 6.43 -6.40 1.48
C ILE A 78 6.90 -7.56 2.36
N THR A 79 6.21 -7.79 3.48
CA THR A 79 6.49 -8.89 4.40
C THR A 79 5.49 -10.03 4.26
N GLU A 80 5.76 -11.14 4.95
CA GLU A 80 4.81 -12.25 5.03
C GLU A 80 3.49 -11.80 5.67
N PHE A 81 3.55 -10.87 6.64
CA PHE A 81 2.36 -10.33 7.29
C PHE A 81 1.52 -9.49 6.32
N ASP A 82 2.15 -8.66 5.46
CA ASP A 82 1.43 -7.91 4.43
C ASP A 82 0.64 -8.86 3.50
N ALA A 83 1.30 -9.94 3.08
CA ALA A 83 0.67 -10.94 2.21
C ALA A 83 -0.48 -11.67 2.92
N TRP A 84 -0.32 -12.01 4.19
CA TRP A 84 -1.39 -12.59 5.00
C TRP A 84 -2.55 -11.61 5.18
N MET A 85 -2.27 -10.36 5.53
CA MET A 85 -3.26 -9.32 5.79
C MET A 85 -4.11 -9.04 4.55
N LEU A 86 -3.49 -8.93 3.36
CA LEU A 86 -4.23 -8.74 2.11
C LEU A 86 -5.17 -9.92 1.80
N ARG A 87 -4.70 -11.17 2.01
CA ARG A 87 -5.55 -12.36 1.84
C ARG A 87 -6.68 -12.41 2.86
N ASP A 88 -6.42 -12.02 4.10
CA ASP A 88 -7.41 -11.99 5.16
C ASP A 88 -8.48 -10.93 4.92
N TRP A 89 -8.07 -9.71 4.57
CA TRP A 89 -8.95 -8.63 4.11
C TRP A 89 -9.83 -9.10 2.95
N TRP A 90 -9.23 -9.70 1.91
CA TRP A 90 -9.98 -10.19 0.76
C TRP A 90 -10.99 -11.27 1.13
N ARG A 91 -10.63 -12.20 2.02
CA ARG A 91 -11.54 -13.28 2.47
C ARG A 91 -12.82 -12.72 3.12
N HIS A 92 -12.69 -11.65 3.91
CA HIS A 92 -13.85 -10.99 4.55
C HIS A 92 -14.69 -10.17 3.56
N LEU A 93 -14.07 -9.59 2.53
CA LEU A 93 -14.75 -8.86 1.47
C LEU A 93 -15.48 -9.79 0.50
N LYS A 94 -14.78 -10.83 0.04
CA LYS A 94 -15.27 -11.83 -0.91
C LYS A 94 -16.63 -12.41 -0.50
N ALA A 95 -16.75 -12.83 0.76
CA ALA A 95 -17.98 -13.40 1.30
C ALA A 95 -19.18 -12.44 1.24
N ARG A 96 -18.93 -11.12 1.33
CA ARG A 96 -19.98 -10.09 1.30
C ARG A 96 -20.51 -9.81 -0.11
N TYR A 97 -19.70 -10.04 -1.14
CA TYR A 97 -20.03 -9.71 -2.53
C TYR A 97 -20.23 -10.93 -3.44
N GLY A 98 -20.23 -12.14 -2.87
CA GLY A 98 -20.61 -13.37 -3.58
C GLY A 98 -19.59 -13.86 -4.62
N TYR A 99 -18.31 -13.51 -4.44
CA TYR A 99 -17.21 -14.05 -5.24
C TYR A 99 -16.74 -15.41 -4.72
#